data_AF-A0A258BW74-F1
#
_entry.id   AF-A0A258BW74-F1
#
_cell.length_a   1.000
_cell.length_b   1.000
_cell.length_c   1.000
_cell.angle_alpha   90.00
_cell.angle_beta   90.00
_cell.angle_gamma   90.00
#
_symmetry.space_group_name_H-M   'P 1'
#
loop_
_entity.id
_entity.type
_entity.pdbx_description
1 polymer ?
#
loop_
_entity_poly.entity_id
_entity_poly.type
_entity_poly.pdbx_seq_one_letter_code
_entity_poly.pdbx_strand_id
1 'polypeptide(L)'
;AVFTGDILFIDGTPLMWAGPVANWIRACETIIAMDVDVIVPGHGPVTDKAGVRRVADYLAFVDREARERFDAGMSVREAALDIALGDYASWGDAERIAVNVDSLYREYRGDGKVTPVIELFALMAEVRDAQRR
;
A
#
# COMPACT_ATOMS: atom_id res chain seq x y z
N ALA A 1 -0.56 -9.45 23.52
CA ALA A 1 -0.80 -8.37 22.54
C ALA A 1 0.49 -8.06 21.81
N VAL A 2 0.42 -7.61 20.56
CA VAL A 2 1.58 -7.16 19.78
C VAL A 2 1.33 -5.74 19.26
N PHE A 3 2.37 -4.91 19.24
CA PHE A 3 2.35 -3.55 18.68
C PHE A 3 3.11 -3.58 17.36
N THR A 4 2.47 -3.23 16.26
CA THR A 4 3.01 -3.48 14.92
C THR A 4 3.58 -2.25 14.25
N GLY A 5 3.38 -1.05 14.81
CA GLY A 5 3.72 0.21 14.17
C GLY A 5 3.15 0.28 12.75
N ASP A 6 3.90 0.92 11.86
CA ASP A 6 3.51 1.16 10.46
C ASP A 6 3.54 -0.10 9.57
N ILE A 7 3.54 -1.30 10.16
CA ILE A 7 3.17 -2.51 9.44
C ILE A 7 1.65 -2.56 9.21
N LEU A 8 0.83 -2.00 10.12
CA LEU A 8 -0.63 -2.06 10.00
C LEU A 8 -1.25 -0.67 9.97
N PHE A 9 -2.07 -0.46 8.94
CA PHE A 9 -2.98 0.66 8.78
C PHE A 9 -4.39 0.07 8.70
N ILE A 10 -5.18 0.26 9.76
CA ILE A 10 -6.56 -0.25 9.83
C ILE A 10 -7.51 0.84 9.39
N ASP A 11 -8.42 0.49 8.48
CA ASP A 11 -9.39 1.36 7.81
C ASP A 11 -8.77 2.50 6.98
N GLY A 12 -7.48 2.39 6.66
CA GLY A 12 -6.73 3.30 5.80
C GLY A 12 -5.70 2.54 4.96
N THR A 13 -5.39 3.06 3.77
CA THR A 13 -4.43 2.38 2.90
C THR A 13 -2.99 2.53 3.43
N PRO A 14 -2.21 1.43 3.45
CA PRO A 14 -0.78 1.46 3.74
C PRO A 14 0.01 2.42 2.84
N LEU A 15 1.08 3.00 3.38
CA LEU A 15 2.00 3.90 2.67
C LEU A 15 3.41 3.32 2.57
N MET A 16 3.80 2.83 1.40
CA MET A 16 5.06 2.13 1.17
C MET A 16 6.16 3.06 0.68
N TRP A 17 7.04 3.49 1.58
CA TRP A 17 8.21 4.29 1.22
C TRP A 17 9.39 3.48 0.72
N ALA A 18 9.68 2.34 1.36
CA ALA A 18 10.95 1.63 1.17
C ALA A 18 10.84 0.30 0.41
N GLY A 19 9.73 -0.44 0.58
CA GLY A 19 9.62 -1.81 0.05
C GLY A 19 10.73 -2.75 0.58
N PRO A 20 10.90 -3.96 0.01
CA PRO A 20 10.02 -4.56 -1.00
C PRO A 20 8.68 -5.02 -0.41
N VAL A 21 7.63 -5.03 -1.23
CA VAL A 21 6.26 -5.39 -0.78
C VAL A 21 6.20 -6.78 -0.16
N ALA A 22 6.99 -7.72 -0.69
CA ALA A 22 7.06 -9.09 -0.21
C ALA A 22 7.51 -9.18 1.26
N ASN A 23 8.37 -8.26 1.73
CA ASN A 23 8.79 -8.23 3.14
C ASN A 23 7.64 -7.81 4.04
N TRP A 24 6.83 -6.85 3.58
CA TRP A 24 5.68 -6.36 4.33
C TRP A 24 4.58 -7.43 4.43
N ILE A 25 4.28 -8.13 3.34
CA ILE A 25 3.37 -9.28 3.37
C ILE A 25 3.87 -10.35 4.35
N ARG A 26 5.17 -10.69 4.33
CA ARG A 26 5.75 -11.64 5.31
C ARG A 26 5.66 -11.16 6.76
N ALA A 27 5.76 -9.85 7.00
CA ALA A 27 5.54 -9.29 8.33
C ALA A 27 4.08 -9.52 8.79
N CYS A 28 3.11 -9.33 7.91
CA CYS A 28 1.70 -9.63 8.19
C CYS A 28 1.49 -11.11 8.51
N GLU A 29 2.07 -12.03 7.73
CA GLU A 29 1.99 -13.47 8.00
C GLU A 29 2.65 -13.86 9.33
N THR A 30 3.79 -13.26 9.65
CA THR A 30 4.45 -13.44 10.95
C THR A 30 3.53 -13.06 12.10
N ILE A 31 2.84 -11.90 11.99
CA ILE A 31 1.89 -11.43 13.00
C ILE A 31 0.71 -12.38 13.12
N ILE A 32 0.14 -12.86 12.00
CA ILE A 32 -0.99 -13.81 11.99
C ILE A 32 -0.63 -15.12 12.71
N ALA A 33 0.61 -15.58 12.56
CA ALA A 33 1.11 -16.81 13.17
C ALA A 33 1.36 -16.70 14.68
N MET A 34 1.43 -15.49 15.25
CA MET A 34 1.64 -15.30 16.69
C MET A 34 0.45 -15.78 17.52
N ASP A 35 0.73 -16.27 18.73
CA ASP A 35 -0.28 -16.61 19.74
C ASP A 35 -0.72 -15.36 20.52
N VAL A 36 -1.41 -14.45 19.83
CA VAL A 36 -1.95 -13.20 20.39
C VAL A 36 -3.33 -12.89 19.82
N ASP A 37 -4.22 -12.38 20.69
CA ASP A 37 -5.59 -11.99 20.30
C ASP A 37 -5.73 -10.48 20.06
N VAL A 38 -4.83 -9.67 20.62
CA VAL A 38 -4.88 -8.20 20.55
C VAL A 38 -3.70 -7.67 19.74
N ILE A 39 -4.00 -6.98 18.66
CA ILE A 39 -3.02 -6.41 17.74
C ILE A 39 -3.24 -4.90 17.68
N VAL A 40 -2.22 -4.15 18.07
CA VAL A 40 -2.27 -2.68 18.11
C VAL A 40 -1.54 -2.14 16.86
N PRO A 41 -2.25 -1.58 15.87
CA PRO A 41 -1.64 -1.03 14.68
C PRO A 41 -0.92 0.30 14.97
N GLY A 42 -0.07 0.75 14.05
CA GLY A 42 0.45 2.12 14.08
C GLY A 42 -0.64 3.15 13.77
N HIS A 43 -1.59 2.76 12.90
CA HIS A 43 -2.70 3.62 12.48
C HIS A 43 -4.03 2.87 12.49
N GLY A 44 -5.08 3.56 12.95
CA GLY A 44 -6.44 3.04 13.02
C GLY A 44 -6.76 2.34 14.36
N PRO A 45 -7.94 1.72 14.47
CA PRO A 45 -8.38 1.05 15.69
C PRO A 45 -7.62 -0.25 15.97
N VAL A 46 -7.59 -0.67 17.24
CA VAL A 46 -7.10 -2.00 17.65
C VAL A 46 -7.83 -3.08 16.86
N THR A 47 -7.09 -4.10 16.43
CA THR A 47 -7.57 -5.16 15.54
C THR A 47 -7.20 -6.55 16.02
N ASP A 48 -7.66 -7.55 15.29
CA ASP A 48 -7.28 -8.96 15.38
C ASP A 48 -6.58 -9.44 14.08
N LYS A 49 -6.40 -10.76 13.97
CA LYS A 49 -5.80 -11.42 12.80
C LYS A 49 -6.55 -11.19 11.49
N ALA A 50 -7.85 -10.90 11.52
CA ALA A 50 -8.62 -10.62 10.31
C ALA A 50 -8.22 -9.27 9.71
N GLY A 51 -8.05 -8.23 10.54
CA GLY A 51 -7.56 -6.93 10.06
C GLY A 51 -6.15 -7.01 9.47
N VAL A 52 -5.25 -7.81 10.07
CA VAL A 52 -3.91 -8.07 9.50
C VAL A 52 -4.02 -8.69 8.11
N ARG A 53 -4.93 -9.65 7.93
CA ARG A 53 -5.12 -10.31 6.63
C ARG A 53 -5.63 -9.34 5.57
N ARG A 54 -6.57 -8.47 5.90
CA ARG A 54 -7.03 -7.44 4.95
C ARG A 54 -5.89 -6.52 4.47
N VAL A 55 -4.94 -6.20 5.35
CA VAL A 55 -3.75 -5.41 4.99
C VAL A 55 -2.85 -6.20 4.05
N ALA A 56 -2.58 -7.48 4.35
CA ALA A 56 -1.80 -8.35 3.45
C ALA A 56 -2.46 -8.50 2.07
N ASP A 57 -3.78 -8.69 2.04
CA ASP A 57 -4.57 -8.81 0.81
C ASP A 57 -4.51 -7.52 -0.01
N TYR A 58 -4.58 -6.34 0.63
CA TYR A 58 -4.40 -5.06 -0.04
C TYR A 58 -3.01 -4.93 -0.66
N LEU A 59 -1.96 -5.29 0.07
CA LEU A 59 -0.58 -5.23 -0.45
C LEU A 59 -0.40 -6.14 -1.67
N ALA A 60 -0.95 -7.35 -1.63
CA ALA A 60 -0.92 -8.29 -2.74
C ALA A 60 -1.78 -7.81 -3.94
N PHE A 61 -2.92 -7.17 -3.67
CA PHE A 61 -3.75 -6.53 -4.69
C PHE A 61 -2.96 -5.43 -5.41
N VAL A 62 -2.37 -4.48 -4.68
CA VAL A 62 -1.63 -3.38 -5.29
C VAL A 62 -0.40 -3.86 -6.07
N ASP A 63 0.33 -4.87 -5.56
CA ASP A 63 1.45 -5.48 -6.28
C ASP A 63 1.00 -6.07 -7.63
N ARG A 64 -0.09 -6.85 -7.64
CA ARG A 64 -0.63 -7.41 -8.89
C ARG A 64 -1.06 -6.31 -9.87
N GLU A 65 -1.87 -5.35 -9.42
CA GLU A 65 -2.37 -4.30 -10.31
C GLU A 65 -1.22 -3.43 -10.85
N ALA A 66 -0.28 -3.02 -9.99
CA ALA A 66 0.87 -2.23 -10.42
C ALA A 66 1.76 -3.02 -11.41
N ARG A 67 1.94 -4.32 -11.19
CA ARG A 67 2.70 -5.19 -12.08
C ARG A 67 2.11 -5.24 -13.48
N GLU A 68 0.78 -5.38 -13.59
CA GLU A 68 0.08 -5.40 -14.88
C GLU A 68 0.30 -4.10 -15.67
N ARG A 69 0.22 -2.94 -15.02
CA ARG A 69 0.46 -1.63 -15.66
C ARG A 69 1.93 -1.42 -16.01
N PHE A 70 2.83 -1.91 -15.17
CA PHE A 70 4.27 -1.86 -15.43
C PHE A 70 4.63 -2.65 -16.68
N ASP A 71 4.14 -3.89 -16.79
CA ASP A 71 4.37 -4.75 -17.95
C ASP A 71 3.71 -4.20 -19.23
N ALA A 72 2.61 -3.44 -19.08
CA ALA A 72 1.98 -2.69 -20.17
C ALA A 72 2.72 -1.40 -20.57
N GLY A 73 3.79 -1.02 -19.86
CA GLY A 73 4.59 0.17 -20.15
C GLY A 73 3.97 1.50 -19.69
N MET A 74 2.93 1.46 -18.86
CA MET A 74 2.32 2.67 -18.30
C MET A 74 3.28 3.33 -17.31
N SER A 75 3.30 4.66 -17.26
CA SER A 75 4.02 5.42 -16.23
C SER A 75 3.39 5.26 -14.85
N VAL A 76 4.14 5.59 -13.79
CA VAL A 76 3.64 5.60 -12.40
C VAL A 76 2.37 6.43 -12.26
N ARG A 77 2.35 7.62 -12.90
CA ARG A 77 1.19 8.53 -12.86
C ARG A 77 -0.03 7.91 -13.54
N GLU A 78 0.14 7.35 -14.73
CA GLU A 78 -0.96 6.69 -15.45
C GLU A 78 -1.50 5.50 -14.64
N ALA A 79 -0.62 4.65 -14.12
CA ALA A 79 -1.02 3.51 -13.31
C ALA A 79 -1.76 3.92 -12.02
N ALA A 80 -1.27 4.92 -11.30
CA ALA A 80 -1.91 5.42 -10.08
C ALA A 80 -3.32 5.99 -10.31
N LEU A 81 -3.58 6.54 -11.50
CA LEU A 81 -4.90 7.05 -11.90
C LEU A 81 -5.80 5.96 -12.50
N ASP A 82 -5.23 4.91 -13.08
CA ASP A 82 -5.94 3.82 -13.74
C ASP A 82 -6.42 2.73 -12.77
N ILE A 83 -5.65 2.44 -11.72
CA ILE A 83 -5.96 1.34 -10.80
C ILE A 83 -7.31 1.58 -10.09
N ALA A 84 -8.27 0.71 -10.37
CA ALA A 84 -9.56 0.69 -9.71
C ALA A 84 -9.46 -0.02 -8.36
N LEU A 85 -9.47 0.75 -7.26
CA LEU A 85 -9.28 0.23 -5.90
C LEU A 85 -10.40 -0.68 -5.38
N GLY A 86 -11.55 -0.75 -6.07
CA GLY A 86 -12.69 -1.58 -5.65
C GLY A 86 -13.10 -1.30 -4.21
N ASP A 87 -13.24 -2.35 -3.40
CA ASP A 87 -13.62 -2.25 -1.98
C ASP A 87 -12.65 -1.37 -1.17
N TYR A 88 -11.37 -1.31 -1.55
CA TYR A 88 -10.36 -0.49 -0.89
C TYR A 88 -10.53 1.01 -1.16
N ALA A 89 -11.36 1.41 -2.13
CA ALA A 89 -11.70 2.82 -2.35
C ALA A 89 -12.43 3.45 -1.14
N SER A 90 -13.07 2.62 -0.31
CA SER A 90 -13.71 3.06 0.94
C SER A 90 -12.74 3.31 2.10
N TRP A 91 -11.47 2.89 1.95
CA TRP A 91 -10.46 3.08 2.98
C TRP A 91 -9.95 4.52 2.98
N GLY A 92 -9.53 4.99 4.15
CA GLY A 92 -8.86 6.28 4.30
C GLY A 92 -7.60 6.37 3.44
N ASP A 93 -7.31 7.58 2.99
CA ASP A 93 -6.08 7.92 2.28
C ASP A 93 -5.81 7.11 1.00
N ALA A 94 -6.85 6.83 0.21
CA ALA A 94 -6.77 6.09 -1.05
C ALA A 94 -5.78 6.66 -2.09
N GLU A 95 -5.39 7.94 -1.99
CA GLU A 95 -4.40 8.60 -2.84
C GLU A 95 -2.97 8.11 -2.61
N ARG A 96 -2.69 7.42 -1.49
CA ARG A 96 -1.40 6.79 -1.21
C ARG A 96 -1.03 5.70 -2.23
N ILE A 97 -1.99 5.25 -3.04
CA ILE A 97 -1.74 4.40 -4.20
C ILE A 97 -0.63 4.98 -5.10
N ALA A 98 -0.53 6.30 -5.22
CA ALA A 98 0.55 6.98 -5.95
C ALA A 98 1.95 6.57 -5.47
N VAL A 99 2.17 6.61 -4.15
CA VAL A 99 3.46 6.25 -3.54
C VAL A 99 3.68 4.74 -3.59
N ASN A 100 2.64 3.94 -3.38
CA ASN A 100 2.74 2.48 -3.43
C ASN A 100 3.13 2.00 -4.82
N VAL A 101 2.51 2.54 -5.87
CA VAL A 101 2.84 2.23 -7.27
C VAL A 101 4.27 2.69 -7.60
N ASP A 102 4.70 3.89 -7.19
CA ASP A 102 6.09 4.33 -7.40
C ASP A 102 7.11 3.38 -6.77
N SER A 103 6.88 3.00 -5.51
CA SER A 103 7.76 2.09 -4.78
C SER A 103 7.84 0.72 -5.41
N LEU A 104 6.70 0.17 -5.87
CA LEU A 104 6.65 -1.10 -6.60
C LEU A 104 7.35 -1.01 -7.96
N TYR A 105 7.11 0.05 -8.72
CA TYR A 105 7.81 0.30 -9.98
C TYR A 105 9.33 0.37 -9.77
N ARG A 106 9.78 1.03 -8.71
CA ARG A 106 11.20 1.07 -8.34
C ARG A 106 11.73 -0.33 -8.00
N GLU A 107 10.95 -1.14 -7.29
CA GLU A 107 11.27 -2.55 -7.01
C GLU A 107 11.41 -3.36 -8.32
N TYR A 108 10.45 -3.25 -9.24
CA TYR A 108 10.46 -4.00 -10.51
C TYR A 108 11.60 -3.59 -11.45
N ARG A 109 11.92 -2.29 -11.52
CA ARG A 109 13.04 -1.79 -12.32
C ARG A 109 14.39 -2.24 -11.76
N GLY A 110 14.49 -2.41 -10.44
CA GLY A 110 15.74 -2.78 -9.77
C GLY A 110 16.88 -1.78 -9.92
N ASP A 111 16.59 -0.54 -10.33
CA ASP A 111 17.60 0.47 -10.69
C ASP A 111 17.98 1.43 -9.55
N GLY A 112 17.30 1.31 -8.40
CA GLY A 112 17.55 2.12 -7.21
C GLY A 112 17.20 3.61 -7.36
N LYS A 113 16.59 4.03 -8.47
CA LYS A 113 16.21 5.42 -8.68
C LYS A 113 15.00 5.78 -7.84
N VAL A 114 15.18 6.78 -6.97
CA VAL A 114 14.14 7.27 -6.07
C VAL A 114 13.50 8.52 -6.64
N THR A 115 12.18 8.53 -6.71
CA THR A 115 11.39 9.71 -7.07
C THR A 115 11.42 10.70 -5.91
N PRO A 116 11.70 12.00 -6.14
CA PRO A 116 11.69 13.00 -5.08
C PRO A 116 10.34 13.05 -4.36
N VAL A 117 10.36 13.10 -3.03
CA VAL A 117 9.15 13.04 -2.19
C VAL A 117 8.14 14.15 -2.54
N ILE A 118 8.61 15.33 -2.95
CA ILE A 118 7.72 16.43 -3.33
C ILE A 118 6.91 16.12 -4.60
N GLU A 119 7.48 15.37 -5.55
CA GLU A 119 6.78 14.93 -6.76
C GLU A 119 5.73 13.88 -6.43
N LEU A 120 6.04 12.97 -5.49
CA LEU A 120 5.09 11.98 -5.00
C LEU A 120 3.91 12.62 -4.27
N PHE A 121 4.14 13.66 -3.46
CA PHE A 121 3.06 14.42 -2.83
C PHE A 121 2.20 15.17 -3.86
N ALA A 122 2.80 15.72 -4.91
CA ALA A 122 2.04 16.34 -6.00
C ALA A 122 1.15 15.30 -6.71
N LEU A 123 1.67 14.10 -6.96
CA LEU A 123 0.89 13.01 -7.55
C LEU A 123 -0.23 12.53 -6.62
N MET A 124 0.01 12.41 -5.31
CA MET A 124 -1.04 12.10 -4.34
C MET A 124 -2.18 13.13 -4.38
N ALA A 125 -1.85 14.43 -4.43
CA ALA A 125 -2.86 15.48 -4.55
C ALA A 125 -3.69 15.33 -5.83
N GLU A 126 -3.04 15.01 -6.95
CA GLU A 126 -3.74 14.77 -8.22
C GLU A 126 -4.68 13.56 -8.15
N VAL A 127 -4.21 12.43 -7.62
CA VAL A 127 -5.02 11.22 -7.45
C VAL A 127 -6.21 11.49 -6.54
N ARG A 128 -6.01 12.24 -5.45
CA ARG A 128 -7.10 12.64 -4.55
C ARG A 128 -8.17 13.44 -5.27
N ASP A 129 -7.78 14.39 -6.11
CA ASP A 129 -8.72 15.20 -6.88
C ASP A 129 -9.47 14.39 -7.93
N ALA A 130 -8.83 13.37 -8.52
CA ALA A 130 -9.48 12.43 -9.43
C ALA A 130 -10.50 11.53 -8.72
N GLN A 131 -10.18 11.03 -7.52
CA GLN A 131 -11.07 10.17 -6.71
C GLN A 131 -12.34 10.86 -6.20
N ARG A 132 -12.39 12.20 -6.23
CA ARG A 132 -13.55 13.00 -5.81
C ARG A 132 -14.56 13.25 -6.94
N ARG A 133 -14.22 12.93 -8.18
CA ARG A 133 -15.06 13.14 -9.37
C ARG A 133 -15.93 11.93 -9.62
#